data_AF-A0A522DQH1-F1
#
_entry.id   AF-A0A522DQH1-F1
#
_cell.length_a   1.000
_cell.length_b   1.000
_cell.length_c   1.000
_cell.angle_alpha   90.00
_cell.angle_beta   90.00
_cell.angle_gamma   90.00
#
_symmetry.space_group_name_H-M   'P 1'
#
loop_
_entity.id
_entity.type
_entity.pdbx_description
1 polymer ?
#
loop_
_entity_poly.entity_id
_entity_poly.type
_entity_poly.pdbx_seq_one_letter_code
_entity_poly.pdbx_strand_id
1 'polypeptide(L)'
;MAETLGSLCDKLTIIKLKQFHTEDKMRLESLSGQEKQLQEEINNFIADAVAGRIPAERLTFSANKVFKKDGNETREISGETGEVFAELAKVNCELWHEQEKVYEFEKVPAEEKDAFVKRLAILNLERNKCIDAIDKAFQRMITEKT
;
A
#
# COMPACT_ATOMS: atom_id res chain seq x y z
N MET A 1 3.11 -7.44 10.79
CA MET A 1 3.55 -7.61 9.39
C MET A 1 5.06 -7.45 9.42
N ALA A 2 5.81 -8.28 8.68
CA ALA A 2 7.21 -7.94 8.42
C ALA A 2 7.21 -6.68 7.55
N GLU A 3 8.09 -5.73 7.84
CA GLU A 3 8.28 -4.55 6.99
C GLU A 3 8.97 -4.98 5.69
N THR A 4 8.35 -4.68 4.56
CA THR A 4 8.89 -4.85 3.20
C THR A 4 8.86 -3.51 2.48
N LEU A 5 9.55 -3.39 1.33
CA LEU A 5 9.58 -2.11 0.61
C LEU A 5 8.17 -1.66 0.22
N GLY A 6 7.34 -2.59 -0.27
CA GLY A 6 5.94 -2.34 -0.61
C GLY A 6 5.12 -1.86 0.59
N SER A 7 5.29 -2.45 1.77
CA SER A 7 4.55 -2.00 2.97
C SER A 7 4.98 -0.61 3.45
N LEU A 8 6.27 -0.28 3.32
CA LEU A 8 6.79 1.05 3.64
C LEU A 8 6.27 2.10 2.66
N CYS A 9 6.26 1.78 1.36
CA CYS A 9 5.66 2.60 0.31
C CYS A 9 4.16 2.86 0.59
N ASP A 10 3.41 1.82 0.94
CA ASP A 10 1.99 1.91 1.30
C ASP A 10 1.77 2.91 2.44
N LYS A 11 2.47 2.72 3.56
CA LYS A 11 2.41 3.63 4.71
C LYS A 11 2.73 5.08 4.35
N LEU A 12 3.73 5.29 3.49
CA LEU A 12 4.15 6.64 3.09
C LEU A 12 3.04 7.35 2.30
N THR A 13 2.44 6.64 1.34
CA THR A 13 1.30 7.20 0.59
C THR A 13 0.09 7.49 1.49
N ILE A 14 -0.18 6.64 2.48
CA ILE A 14 -1.25 6.89 3.47
C ILE A 14 -0.94 8.13 4.34
N ILE A 15 0.32 8.34 4.74
CA ILE A 15 0.73 9.56 5.46
C ILE A 15 0.48 10.80 4.59
N LYS A 16 0.83 10.75 3.30
CA LYS A 16 0.55 11.86 2.36
C LYS A 16 -0.94 12.16 2.22
N LEU A 17 -1.77 11.13 2.11
CA LEU A 17 -3.24 11.30 2.08
C LEU A 17 -3.74 11.95 3.37
N LYS A 18 -3.27 11.52 4.53
CA LYS A 18 -3.64 12.13 5.81
C LYS A 18 -3.19 13.58 5.92
N GLN A 19 -1.99 13.92 5.45
CA GLN A 19 -1.50 15.30 5.42
C GLN A 19 -2.37 16.18 4.50
N PHE A 20 -2.78 15.66 3.35
CA PHE A 20 -3.60 16.41 2.39
C PHE A 20 -5.02 16.71 2.93
N HIS A 21 -5.62 15.79 3.69
CA HIS A 21 -7.00 15.90 4.15
C HIS A 21 -7.15 16.45 5.59
N THR A 22 -6.08 16.94 6.23
CA THR A 22 -6.13 17.49 7.58
C THR A 22 -5.71 18.96 7.61
N GLU A 23 -6.52 19.80 8.25
CA GLU A 23 -6.18 21.21 8.49
C GLU A 23 -5.59 21.44 9.91
N ASP A 24 -5.68 20.44 10.78
CA ASP A 24 -5.13 20.49 12.14
C ASP A 24 -3.60 20.59 12.12
N LYS A 25 -3.07 21.72 12.60
CA LYS A 25 -1.63 22.03 12.61
C LYS A 25 -0.80 21.06 13.46
N MET A 26 -1.31 20.65 14.63
CA MET A 26 -0.59 19.70 15.50
C MET A 26 -0.51 18.32 14.83
N ARG A 27 -1.60 17.91 14.17
CA ARG A 27 -1.63 16.67 13.40
C ARG A 27 -0.70 16.73 12.19
N LEU A 28 -0.64 17.85 11.48
CA LEU A 28 0.30 18.05 10.36
C LEU A 28 1.76 17.96 10.81
N GLU A 29 2.10 18.56 11.94
CA GLU A 29 3.45 18.49 12.50
C GLU A 29 3.83 17.04 12.85
N SER A 30 2.93 16.33 13.54
CA SER A 30 3.12 14.90 13.84
C SER A 30 3.28 14.04 12.58
N LEU A 31 2.43 14.24 11.58
CA LEU A 31 2.49 13.51 10.31
C LEU A 31 3.78 13.81 9.53
N SER A 32 4.26 15.06 9.58
CA SER A 32 5.53 15.44 8.95
C SER A 32 6.73 14.78 9.62
N GLY A 33 6.69 14.59 10.94
CA GLY A 33 7.68 13.80 11.67
C GLY A 33 7.66 12.32 11.25
N GLN A 34 6.47 11.73 11.18
CA GLN A 34 6.29 10.34 10.73
C GLN A 34 6.74 10.13 9.27
N GLU A 35 6.47 11.10 8.40
CA GLU A 35 6.93 11.06 7.01
C GLU A 35 8.46 10.95 6.92
N LYS A 36 9.17 11.82 7.65
CA LYS A 36 10.65 11.83 7.65
C LYS A 36 11.22 10.52 8.18
N GLN A 37 10.69 10.02 9.29
CA GLN A 37 11.10 8.73 9.86
C GLN A 37 10.90 7.59 8.88
N LEU A 38 9.76 7.58 8.17
CA LEU A 38 9.46 6.54 7.20
C LEU A 38 10.33 6.63 5.94
N GLN A 39 10.67 7.85 5.49
CA GLN A 39 11.64 8.05 4.41
C GLN A 39 13.03 7.52 4.81
N GLU A 40 13.48 7.79 6.04
CA GLU A 40 14.72 7.24 6.58
C GLU A 40 14.67 5.71 6.67
N GLU A 41 13.56 5.13 7.11
CA GLU A 41 13.35 3.69 7.16
C GLU A 41 13.42 3.05 5.77
N ILE A 42 12.77 3.65 4.77
CA ILE A 42 12.86 3.21 3.36
C ILE A 42 14.30 3.27 2.85
N ASN A 43 15.00 4.39 3.09
CA ASN A 43 16.38 4.57 2.65
C ASN A 43 17.31 3.52 3.28
N ASN A 44 17.16 3.25 4.58
CA ASN A 44 17.93 2.25 5.30
C ASN A 44 17.62 0.83 4.79
N PHE A 45 16.33 0.51 4.59
CA PHE A 45 15.91 -0.79 4.05
C PHE A 45 16.53 -1.05 2.67
N ILE A 46 16.48 -0.06 1.78
CA ILE A 46 17.07 -0.16 0.44
C ILE A 46 18.59 -0.33 0.53
N ALA A 47 19.26 0.48 1.36
CA ALA A 47 20.71 0.40 1.54
C ALA A 47 21.14 -0.97 2.10
N ASP A 48 20.40 -1.51 3.06
CA ASP A 48 20.67 -2.82 3.66
C ASP A 48 20.45 -3.96 2.67
N ALA A 49 19.41 -3.88 1.84
CA ALA A 49 19.16 -4.85 0.78
C ALA A 49 20.27 -4.84 -0.29
N VAL A 50 20.68 -3.65 -0.74
CA VAL A 50 21.77 -3.49 -1.72
C VAL A 50 23.11 -3.96 -1.17
N ALA A 51 23.37 -3.74 0.13
CA ALA A 51 24.58 -4.22 0.79
C ALA A 51 24.57 -5.73 1.12
N GLY A 52 23.48 -6.45 0.79
CA GLY A 52 23.33 -7.87 1.12
C GLY A 52 23.12 -8.15 2.61
N ARG A 53 22.81 -7.12 3.42
CA ARG A 53 22.50 -7.28 4.85
C ARG A 53 21.11 -7.89 5.08
N ILE A 54 20.22 -7.73 4.09
CA ILE A 54 18.92 -8.41 4.06
C ILE A 54 19.00 -9.53 3.01
N PRO A 55 18.87 -10.81 3.39
CA PRO A 55 18.77 -11.91 2.44
C PRO A 55 17.62 -11.69 1.45
N ALA A 56 17.82 -12.01 0.19
CA ALA A 56 16.85 -11.73 -0.87
C ALA A 56 15.48 -12.38 -0.59
N GLU A 57 15.44 -13.56 0.02
CA GLU A 57 14.22 -14.27 0.39
C GLU A 57 13.38 -13.50 1.42
N ARG A 58 14.02 -12.64 2.21
CA ARG A 58 13.38 -11.80 3.24
C ARG A 58 12.91 -10.45 2.72
N LEU A 59 13.19 -10.11 1.46
CA LEU A 59 12.67 -8.89 0.80
C LEU A 59 11.20 -9.02 0.42
N THR A 60 10.70 -10.25 0.38
CA THR A 60 9.29 -10.56 0.15
C THR A 60 8.70 -11.21 1.39
N PHE A 61 7.39 -11.05 1.60
CA PHE A 61 6.68 -11.80 2.62
C PHE A 61 5.62 -12.68 1.95
N SER A 62 5.62 -13.98 2.25
CA SER A 62 4.59 -14.88 1.72
C SER A 62 3.23 -14.49 2.27
N ALA A 63 2.35 -14.01 1.38
CA ALA A 63 0.98 -13.67 1.74
C ALA A 63 0.18 -14.95 2.09
N ASN A 64 0.10 -15.29 3.38
CA ASN A 64 -0.73 -16.39 3.90
C ASN A 64 -2.21 -16.00 4.04
N LYS A 65 -2.70 -15.04 3.24
CA LYS A 65 -4.03 -14.46 3.46
C LYS A 65 -5.11 -15.39 2.89
N VAL A 66 -6.01 -15.83 3.77
CA VAL A 66 -7.23 -16.58 3.43
C VAL A 66 -8.29 -15.59 2.95
N PHE A 67 -8.54 -15.54 1.64
CA PHE A 67 -9.65 -14.75 1.07
C PHE A 67 -10.54 -15.61 0.18
N LYS A 68 -11.84 -15.34 0.22
CA LYS A 68 -12.81 -15.93 -0.71
C LYS A 68 -12.63 -15.25 -2.07
N LYS A 69 -12.04 -15.98 -3.03
CA LYS A 69 -11.82 -15.50 -4.41
C LYS A 69 -13.13 -15.26 -5.16
N ASP A 70 -14.15 -16.08 -4.90
CA ASP A 70 -15.46 -15.96 -5.56
C ASP A 70 -16.10 -14.60 -5.28
N GLY A 71 -16.35 -13.85 -6.37
CA GLY A 71 -17.01 -12.56 -6.34
C GLY A 71 -16.09 -11.35 -6.15
N ASN A 72 -14.79 -11.53 -5.85
CA ASN A 72 -13.82 -10.43 -5.65
C ASN A 72 -12.69 -10.49 -6.68
N GLU A 73 -13.06 -10.56 -7.95
CA GLU A 73 -12.10 -10.49 -9.05
C GLU A 73 -11.40 -9.14 -9.04
N THR A 74 -10.08 -9.18 -9.09
CA THR A 74 -9.21 -7.99 -9.13
C THR A 74 -8.33 -8.12 -10.35
N ARG A 75 -7.96 -6.99 -10.95
CA ARG A 75 -7.00 -6.99 -12.06
C ARG A 75 -5.64 -7.53 -11.62
N GLU A 76 -4.90 -8.07 -12.57
CA GLU A 76 -3.50 -8.39 -12.35
C GLU A 76 -2.68 -7.10 -12.31
N ILE A 77 -1.71 -7.07 -11.40
CA ILE A 77 -0.84 -5.91 -11.18
C ILE A 77 0.58 -6.40 -11.42
N SER A 78 1.21 -5.82 -12.44
CA SER A 78 2.55 -6.14 -12.89
C SER A 78 3.18 -4.92 -13.52
N GLY A 79 4.50 -4.84 -13.48
CA GLY A 79 5.27 -3.75 -14.07
C GLY A 79 6.61 -3.62 -13.37
N GLU A 80 7.35 -2.59 -13.74
CA GLU A 80 8.56 -2.17 -13.04
C GLU A 80 8.22 -1.45 -11.73
N THR A 81 9.17 -1.38 -10.80
CA THR A 81 8.95 -0.86 -9.44
C THR A 81 8.27 0.53 -9.43
N GLY A 82 8.68 1.43 -10.33
CA GLY A 82 8.09 2.77 -10.44
C GLY A 82 6.64 2.76 -10.92
N GLU A 83 6.29 1.87 -11.85
CA GLU A 83 4.94 1.73 -12.39
C GLU A 83 3.99 1.18 -11.32
N VAL A 84 4.42 0.12 -10.63
CA VAL A 84 3.63 -0.50 -9.55
C VAL A 84 3.47 0.47 -8.37
N PHE A 85 4.50 1.26 -8.06
CA PHE A 85 4.40 2.30 -7.03
C PHE A 85 3.39 3.39 -7.38
N ALA A 86 3.37 3.85 -8.64
CA ALA A 86 2.36 4.80 -9.10
C ALA A 86 0.94 4.22 -9.01
N GLU A 87 0.78 2.94 -9.35
CA GLU A 87 -0.51 2.25 -9.22
C GLU A 87 -0.92 2.08 -7.75
N LEU A 88 0.01 1.77 -6.84
CA LEU A 88 -0.26 1.74 -5.39
C LEU A 88 -0.78 3.08 -4.89
N ALA A 89 -0.13 4.18 -5.28
CA ALA A 89 -0.56 5.53 -4.88
C ALA A 89 -1.98 5.82 -5.37
N LYS A 90 -2.29 5.49 -6.63
CA LYS A 90 -3.63 5.62 -7.19
C LYS A 90 -4.65 4.78 -6.44
N VAL A 91 -4.38 3.50 -6.21
CA VAL A 91 -5.29 2.60 -5.47
C VAL A 91 -5.54 3.10 -4.05
N ASN A 92 -4.51 3.63 -3.38
CA ASN A 92 -4.67 4.22 -2.06
C ASN A 92 -5.51 5.49 -2.08
N CYS A 93 -5.38 6.34 -3.09
CA CYS A 93 -6.29 7.47 -3.30
C CYS A 93 -7.74 6.98 -3.48
N GLU A 94 -7.98 6.02 -4.38
CA GLU A 94 -9.32 5.48 -4.61
C GLU A 94 -9.92 4.85 -3.34
N LEU A 95 -9.10 4.08 -2.61
CA LEU A 95 -9.51 3.45 -1.36
C LEU A 95 -9.86 4.49 -0.30
N TRP A 96 -9.11 5.58 -0.19
CA TRP A 96 -9.41 6.68 0.73
C TRP A 96 -10.77 7.30 0.43
N HIS A 97 -11.02 7.69 -0.82
CA HIS A 97 -12.29 8.31 -1.22
C HIS A 97 -13.48 7.36 -1.03
N GLU A 98 -13.29 6.06 -1.29
CA GLU A 98 -14.32 5.06 -1.01
C GLU A 98 -14.55 4.95 0.50
N GLN A 99 -13.50 4.93 1.33
CA GLN A 99 -13.64 4.88 2.78
C GLN A 99 -14.32 6.11 3.38
N GLU A 100 -14.18 7.29 2.78
CA GLU A 100 -14.86 8.50 3.27
C GLU A 100 -16.39 8.40 3.16
N LYS A 101 -16.91 7.63 2.19
CA LYS A 101 -18.36 7.37 2.10
C LYS A 101 -18.89 6.58 3.30
N VAL A 102 -18.01 5.94 4.11
CA VAL A 102 -18.42 5.27 5.36
C VAL A 102 -19.02 6.25 6.36
N TYR A 103 -18.55 7.51 6.39
CA TYR A 103 -19.10 8.53 7.31
C TYR A 103 -20.57 8.85 7.03
N GLU A 104 -21.04 8.58 5.80
CA GLU A 104 -22.44 8.73 5.40
C GLU A 104 -23.12 7.39 5.12
N PHE A 105 -22.52 6.28 5.58
CA PHE A 105 -22.99 4.93 5.24
C PHE A 105 -24.43 4.64 5.65
N GLU A 106 -24.90 5.29 6.73
CA GLU A 106 -26.29 5.20 7.16
C GLU A 106 -27.27 5.82 6.15
N LYS A 107 -26.83 6.80 5.36
CA LYS A 107 -27.60 7.47 4.31
C LYS A 107 -27.54 6.77 2.96
N VAL A 108 -26.59 5.84 2.77
CA VAL A 108 -26.47 5.05 1.53
C VAL A 108 -27.69 4.12 1.41
N PRO A 109 -28.40 4.11 0.27
CA PRO A 109 -29.51 3.18 0.03
C PRO A 109 -29.08 1.74 0.26
N ALA A 110 -29.94 0.91 0.85
CA ALA A 110 -29.60 -0.50 1.16
C ALA A 110 -29.12 -1.27 -0.09
N GLU A 111 -29.65 -0.92 -1.26
CA GLU A 111 -29.32 -1.50 -2.57
C GLU A 111 -27.89 -1.18 -3.03
N GLU A 112 -27.30 -0.06 -2.56
CA GLU A 112 -25.96 0.38 -2.91
C GLU A 112 -24.89 -0.06 -1.90
N LYS A 113 -25.30 -0.50 -0.69
CA LYS A 113 -24.38 -0.91 0.39
C LYS A 113 -23.54 -2.14 0.00
N ASP A 114 -24.14 -3.11 -0.68
CA ASP A 114 -23.41 -4.30 -1.13
C ASP A 114 -22.35 -3.96 -2.18
N ALA A 115 -22.70 -3.06 -3.12
CA ALA A 115 -21.77 -2.58 -4.14
C ALA A 115 -20.60 -1.81 -3.50
N PHE A 116 -20.90 -0.99 -2.50
CA PHE A 116 -19.92 -0.25 -1.71
C PHE A 116 -18.92 -1.18 -0.99
N VAL A 117 -19.43 -2.13 -0.21
CA VAL A 117 -18.60 -3.09 0.53
C VAL A 117 -17.73 -3.90 -0.43
N LYS A 118 -18.30 -4.31 -1.57
CA LYS A 118 -17.56 -5.02 -2.62
C LYS A 118 -16.44 -4.17 -3.21
N ARG A 119 -16.66 -2.88 -3.47
CA ARG A 119 -15.61 -1.97 -3.98
C ARG A 119 -14.47 -1.82 -2.98
N LEU A 120 -14.78 -1.65 -1.69
CA LEU A 120 -13.75 -1.61 -0.64
C LEU A 120 -12.94 -2.90 -0.58
N ALA A 121 -13.59 -4.07 -0.70
CA ALA A 121 -12.90 -5.35 -0.72
C ALA A 121 -11.93 -5.45 -1.91
N ILE A 122 -12.40 -5.08 -3.12
CA ILE A 122 -11.58 -5.05 -4.34
C ILE A 122 -10.37 -4.12 -4.18
N LEU A 123 -10.57 -2.89 -3.74
CA LEU A 123 -9.49 -1.91 -3.57
C LEU A 123 -8.46 -2.36 -2.51
N ASN A 124 -8.90 -2.98 -1.41
CA ASN A 124 -7.97 -3.55 -0.43
C ASN A 124 -7.14 -4.71 -1.01
N LEU A 125 -7.74 -5.53 -1.86
CA LEU A 125 -7.04 -6.62 -2.55
C LEU A 125 -6.04 -6.07 -3.56
N GLU A 126 -6.42 -5.07 -4.35
CA GLU A 126 -5.53 -4.39 -5.30
C GLU A 126 -4.35 -3.72 -4.58
N ARG A 127 -4.58 -3.03 -3.46
CA ARG A 127 -3.50 -2.45 -2.64
C ARG A 127 -2.49 -3.52 -2.22
N ASN A 128 -2.98 -4.67 -1.74
CA ASN A 128 -2.11 -5.78 -1.35
C ASN A 128 -1.34 -6.34 -2.55
N LYS A 129 -1.99 -6.49 -3.72
CA LYS A 129 -1.31 -6.91 -4.95
C LYS A 129 -0.20 -5.93 -5.35
N CYS A 130 -0.43 -4.63 -5.22
CA CYS A 130 0.62 -3.62 -5.46
C CYS A 130 1.80 -3.77 -4.50
N ILE A 131 1.54 -3.93 -3.20
CA ILE A 131 2.59 -4.16 -2.18
C ILE A 131 3.43 -5.38 -2.56
N ASP A 132 2.79 -6.51 -2.82
CA ASP A 132 3.47 -7.76 -3.18
C ASP A 132 4.24 -7.63 -4.50
N ALA A 133 3.73 -6.85 -5.46
CA ALA A 133 4.39 -6.63 -6.74
C ALA A 133 5.62 -5.71 -6.61
N ILE A 134 5.59 -4.69 -5.74
CA ILE A 134 6.76 -3.86 -5.41
C ILE A 134 7.84 -4.73 -4.77
N ASP A 135 7.47 -5.57 -3.81
CA ASP A 135 8.43 -6.45 -3.11
C ASP A 135 9.12 -7.41 -4.07
N LYS A 136 8.35 -8.04 -4.97
CA LYS A 136 8.90 -8.93 -5.99
C LYS A 136 9.78 -8.21 -7.00
N ALA A 137 9.35 -7.03 -7.47
CA ALA A 137 10.14 -6.24 -8.41
C ALA A 137 11.48 -5.82 -7.77
N PHE A 138 11.45 -5.36 -6.52
CA PHE A 138 12.64 -5.00 -5.78
C PHE A 138 13.55 -6.21 -5.51
N GLN A 139 13.00 -7.35 -5.10
CA GLN A 139 13.76 -8.58 -4.92
C GLN A 139 14.50 -8.97 -6.21
N ARG A 140 13.80 -8.97 -7.35
CA ARG A 140 14.42 -9.26 -8.67
C ARG A 140 15.58 -8.32 -8.95
N MET A 141 15.39 -7.01 -8.74
CA MET A 141 16.43 -6.00 -8.94
C MET A 141 17.68 -6.24 -8.08
N ILE A 142 17.52 -6.75 -6.86
CA ILE A 142 18.64 -7.08 -5.97
C ILE A 142 19.34 -8.37 -6.42
N THR A 143 18.57 -9.41 -6.78
CA THR A 143 19.13 -10.71 -7.20
C THR A 143 19.80 -10.67 -8.57
N GLU A 144 19.34 -9.82 -9.49
CA GLU A 144 19.91 -9.71 -10.84
C GLU A 144 21.17 -8.84 -10.89
N LYS A 145 21.45 -8.06 -9.83
CA LYS A 145 22.67 -7.25 -9.70
C LYS A 145 23.84 -8.00 -9.07
N THR A 146 23.61 -9.18 -8.50
CA THR A 146 24.61 -10.00 -7.81
C THR A 146 25.03 -11.16 -8.70
#